data_AF-A0A7D5IT75-F1
#
_entry.id   AF-A0A7D5IT75-F1
#
_cell.length_a   1.000
_cell.length_b   1.000
_cell.length_c   1.000
_cell.angle_alpha   90.00
_cell.angle_beta   90.00
_cell.angle_gamma   90.00
#
_symmetry.space_group_name_H-M   'P 1'
#
loop_
_entity.id
_entity.type
_entity.pdbx_description
1 polymer ?
#
loop_
_entity_poly.entity_id
_entity_poly.type
_entity_poly.pdbx_seq_one_letter_code
_entity_poly.pdbx_strand_id
1 'polypeptide(L)'
;AVKELNGSNGVEFGGSVEFGGSLEPSNYEGFVFSYVNNIKEVIYYYGITNQSIVSRVVLNQSGVLQREVWVWGNSEWSTFWYTPMDECDHYGVCGPYGVCDPNLPHMCECLLQPLDH
;
A
#
# COMPACT_ATOMS: atom_id res chain seq x y z
N ALA A 1 10.01 3.74 6.38
CA ALA A 1 9.51 2.37 6.46
C ALA A 1 10.34 1.54 5.49
N VAL A 2 11.14 0.60 5.99
CA VAL A 2 11.75 -0.43 5.15
C VAL A 2 11.05 -1.73 5.51
N LYS A 3 10.16 -2.16 4.62
CA LYS A 3 9.73 -3.56 4.53
C LYS A 3 10.65 -4.15 3.47
N GLU A 4 11.74 -4.81 3.88
CA GLU A 4 12.72 -5.34 2.93
C GLU A 4 12.10 -6.48 2.11
N LEU A 5 12.24 -6.41 0.78
CA LEU A 5 12.71 -7.53 -0.05
C LEU A 5 13.39 -6.98 -1.34
N ASN A 6 14.71 -7.21 -1.43
CA ASN A 6 15.59 -7.18 -2.62
C ASN A 6 15.90 -5.86 -3.36
N GLY A 7 16.98 -5.21 -2.89
CA GLY A 7 18.13 -4.85 -3.73
C GLY A 7 17.89 -3.99 -4.97
N SER A 8 17.79 -2.67 -4.80
CA SER A 8 18.44 -1.67 -5.67
C SER A 8 18.30 -0.26 -5.09
N ASN A 9 19.32 0.60 -5.31
CA ASN A 9 19.44 1.97 -4.77
C ASN A 9 18.39 2.96 -5.34
N GLY A 10 17.11 2.71 -5.08
CA GLY A 10 16.00 3.65 -5.21
C GLY A 10 15.33 3.84 -3.85
N VAL A 11 14.59 4.94 -3.67
CA VAL A 11 13.60 5.01 -2.58
C VAL A 11 12.48 4.05 -2.97
N GLU A 12 12.67 2.79 -2.63
CA GLU A 12 11.66 1.76 -2.74
C GLU A 12 10.73 1.96 -1.54
N PHE A 13 9.49 2.36 -1.79
CA PHE A 13 8.45 2.20 -0.78
C PHE A 13 8.30 0.68 -0.61
N GLY A 14 8.94 0.13 0.43
CA GLY A 14 8.89 -1.29 0.75
C GLY A 14 7.45 -1.74 0.84
N GLY A 15 7.03 -2.43 -0.20
CA GLY A 15 5.66 -2.66 -0.57
C GLY A 15 5.66 -2.81 -2.08
N SER A 16 5.44 -4.01 -2.55
CA SER A 16 4.59 -4.16 -3.72
C SER A 16 3.45 -3.13 -3.62
N VAL A 17 2.82 -2.75 -4.73
CA VAL A 17 1.48 -2.14 -4.64
C VAL A 17 0.47 -3.21 -4.15
N GLU A 18 0.83 -4.02 -3.15
CA GLU A 18 -0.03 -4.45 -2.08
C GLU A 18 -0.26 -3.20 -1.22
N PHE A 19 -1.25 -2.40 -1.63
CA PHE A 19 -1.92 -1.51 -0.69
C PHE A 19 -2.12 -2.31 0.60
N GLY A 20 -1.52 -1.85 1.71
CA GLY A 20 -1.49 -2.51 3.01
C GLY A 20 -2.86 -2.61 3.67
N GLY A 21 -3.80 -3.24 2.97
CA GLY A 21 -5.07 -3.69 3.46
C GLY A 21 -5.07 -5.20 3.37
N SER A 22 -5.27 -5.86 4.51
CA SER A 22 -5.75 -7.24 4.53
C SER A 22 -7.09 -7.29 3.79
N LEU A 23 -7.04 -7.48 2.47
CA LEU A 23 -8.22 -7.65 1.62
C LEU A 23 -8.05 -8.93 0.83
N GLU A 24 -9.05 -9.77 0.98
CA GLU A 24 -9.21 -11.03 0.26
C GLU A 24 -8.89 -10.86 -1.24
N PRO A 25 -8.13 -11.78 -1.87
CA PRO A 25 -7.76 -11.70 -3.29
C PRO A 25 -8.95 -11.48 -4.26
N SER A 26 -10.15 -11.88 -3.86
CA SER A 26 -11.41 -11.73 -4.62
C SER A 26 -11.81 -10.27 -4.86
N ASN A 27 -11.37 -9.34 -4.00
CA ASN A 27 -11.78 -7.94 -4.06
C ASN A 27 -11.14 -7.17 -5.23
N TYR A 28 -10.06 -7.69 -5.84
CA TYR A 28 -9.38 -7.06 -6.98
C TYR A 28 -9.89 -7.50 -8.35
N GLU A 29 -10.86 -8.42 -8.41
CA GLU A 29 -11.49 -8.80 -9.68
C GLU A 29 -12.10 -7.57 -10.36
N GLY A 30 -11.67 -7.30 -11.60
CA GLY A 30 -12.11 -6.12 -12.34
C GLY A 30 -11.17 -4.92 -12.27
N PHE A 31 -10.07 -4.99 -11.54
CA PHE A 31 -9.02 -3.97 -11.52
C PHE A 31 -7.74 -4.45 -12.21
N VAL A 32 -7.07 -3.53 -12.91
CA VAL A 32 -5.74 -3.74 -13.49
C VAL A 32 -4.84 -2.63 -12.99
N PHE A 33 -3.65 -2.96 -12.53
CA PHE A 33 -2.67 -2.00 -12.04
C PHE A 33 -1.41 -2.07 -12.89
N SER A 34 -0.79 -0.91 -13.11
CA SER A 34 0.43 -0.84 -13.89
C SER A 34 1.33 0.25 -13.36
N TYR A 35 2.62 -0.04 -13.40
CA TYR A 35 3.68 0.87 -13.02
C TYR A 35 4.67 0.96 -14.17
N VAL A 36 4.98 2.19 -14.56
CA VAL A 36 5.95 2.50 -15.58
C VAL A 36 7.07 3.26 -14.92
N ASN A 37 8.30 2.78 -15.11
CA ASN A 37 9.52 3.47 -14.70
C ASN A 37 10.49 3.42 -15.87
N ASN A 38 10.69 4.57 -16.51
CA ASN A 38 11.66 4.72 -17.59
C ASN A 38 12.26 6.13 -17.54
N ILE A 39 13.19 6.42 -18.48
CA ILE A 39 13.90 7.71 -18.52
C ILE A 39 13.00 8.93 -18.78
N LYS A 40 11.75 8.73 -19.22
CA LYS A 40 10.79 9.80 -19.54
C LYS A 40 9.82 10.02 -18.40
N GLU A 41 9.34 8.94 -17.78
CA GLU A 41 8.26 9.00 -16.82
C GLU A 41 8.35 7.90 -15.75
N VAL A 42 7.87 8.26 -14.57
CA VAL A 42 7.58 7.34 -13.47
C VAL A 42 6.12 7.52 -13.11
N ILE A 43 5.27 6.58 -13.51
CA ILE A 43 3.81 6.69 -13.40
C ILE A 43 3.24 5.39 -12.85
N TYR A 44 2.30 5.53 -11.93
CA TYR A 44 1.38 4.48 -11.53
C TYR A 44 -0.01 4.81 -12.08
N TYR A 45 -0.67 3.83 -12.68
CA TYR A 45 -2.05 3.98 -13.13
C TYR A 45 -2.85 2.70 -12.92
N TYR A 46 -4.17 2.85 -12.91
CA TYR A 46 -5.11 1.74 -12.78
C TYR A 46 -6.17 1.78 -13.87
N GLY A 47 -6.62 0.60 -14.28
CA GLY A 47 -7.75 0.38 -15.18
C GLY A 47 -8.85 -0.42 -14.48
N ILE A 48 -10.08 -0.30 -14.98
CA ILE A 48 -11.23 -1.07 -14.54
C ILE A 48 -11.73 -1.89 -15.74
N THR A 49 -11.74 -3.21 -15.63
CA THR A 49 -12.16 -4.12 -16.70
C THR A 49 -13.63 -4.52 -16.59
N ASN A 50 -14.20 -4.49 -15.39
CA ASN A 50 -15.62 -4.73 -15.16
C ASN A 50 -16.40 -3.41 -15.21
N GLN A 51 -17.24 -3.23 -16.23
CA GLN A 51 -18.00 -2.01 -16.47
C GLN A 51 -19.03 -1.68 -15.37
N SER A 52 -19.42 -2.66 -14.54
CA SER A 52 -20.32 -2.43 -13.41
C SER A 52 -19.63 -1.76 -12.22
N ILE A 53 -18.29 -1.76 -12.19
CA ILE A 53 -17.49 -1.17 -11.12
C ILE A 53 -17.24 0.30 -11.44
N VAL A 54 -17.65 1.18 -10.52
CA VAL A 54 -17.25 2.58 -10.52
C VAL A 54 -16.36 2.81 -9.30
N SER A 55 -15.14 3.30 -9.52
CA SER A 55 -14.15 3.48 -8.44
C SER A 55 -13.35 4.77 -8.61
N ARG A 56 -12.93 5.34 -7.48
CA ARG A 56 -12.06 6.50 -7.40
C ARG A 56 -11.01 6.34 -6.31
N VAL A 57 -9.85 6.96 -6.49
CA VAL A 57 -8.85 7.14 -5.44
C VAL A 57 -8.93 8.58 -4.95
N VAL A 58 -9.02 8.78 -3.64
CA VAL A 58 -9.25 10.08 -3.00
C VAL A 58 -8.22 10.25 -1.89
N LEU A 59 -7.55 11.40 -1.87
CA LEU A 59 -6.84 11.88 -0.69
C LEU A 59 -7.80 12.75 0.11
N ASN A 60 -8.17 12.30 1.31
CA ASN A 60 -9.10 13.05 2.14
C ASN A 60 -8.39 14.17 2.93
N GLN A 61 -9.18 15.01 3.60
CA GLN A 61 -8.68 16.19 4.33
C GLN A 61 -7.79 15.83 5.53
N SER A 62 -7.86 14.59 6.02
CA SER A 62 -7.03 14.06 7.10
C SER A 62 -5.70 13.51 6.61
N GLY A 63 -5.42 13.55 5.31
CA GLY A 63 -4.20 13.02 4.71
C GLY A 63 -4.23 11.50 4.48
N VAL A 64 -5.40 10.86 4.58
CA VAL A 64 -5.57 9.43 4.30
C VAL A 64 -5.89 9.25 2.83
N LEU A 65 -5.11 8.39 2.16
CA LEU A 65 -5.36 7.98 0.79
C LEU A 65 -6.29 6.77 0.81
N GLN A 66 -7.40 6.84 0.09
CA GLN A 66 -8.38 5.75 0.07
C GLN A 66 -8.90 5.49 -1.34
N ARG A 67 -9.20 4.23 -1.62
CA ARG A 67 -10.00 3.83 -2.78
C ARG A 67 -11.43 3.64 -2.35
N GLU A 68 -12.33 4.26 -3.09
CA GLU A 68 -13.76 4.09 -2.92
C GLU A 68 -14.34 3.36 -4.13
N VAL A 69 -15.37 2.55 -3.88
CA VAL A 69 -16.18 1.86 -4.89
C VAL A 69 -17.64 2.25 -4.68
N TRP A 70 -18.34 2.52 -5.78
CA TRP A 70 -19.75 2.87 -5.73
C TRP A 70 -20.61 1.65 -5.47
N VAL A 71 -21.42 1.68 -4.41
CA VAL A 71 -22.38 0.63 -4.07
C VAL A 71 -23.75 1.04 -4.60
N TRP A 72 -24.17 0.42 -5.70
CA TRP A 72 -25.44 0.74 -6.38
C TRP A 72 -26.68 0.56 -5.51
N GLY A 73 -26.70 -0.46 -4.63
CA GLY A 73 -27.85 -0.75 -3.76
C GLY A 73 -28.21 0.39 -2.80
N ASN A 74 -27.20 1.09 -2.30
CA ASN A 74 -27.35 2.16 -1.32
C ASN A 74 -27.07 3.56 -1.91
N SER A 75 -26.64 3.62 -3.18
CA SER A 75 -26.22 4.86 -3.85
C SER A 75 -25.15 5.64 -3.06
N GLU A 76 -24.15 4.93 -2.56
CA GLU A 76 -23.11 5.49 -1.71
C GLU A 76 -21.71 5.01 -2.12
N TRP A 77 -20.70 5.78 -1.74
CA TRP A 77 -19.30 5.37 -1.84
C TRP A 77 -18.94 4.53 -0.63
N SER A 78 -18.42 3.32 -0.86
CA SER A 78 -17.85 2.47 0.17
C SER A 78 -16.33 2.44 0.07
N THR A 79 -15.65 2.52 1.20
CA THR A 79 -14.18 2.42 1.27
C THR A 79 -13.77 0.98 0.99
N PHE A 80 -12.96 0.82 -0.05
CA PHE A 80 -12.41 -0.45 -0.46
C PHE A 80 -11.07 -0.71 0.24
N TRP A 81 -10.14 0.24 0.19
CA TRP A 81 -8.92 0.26 1.01
C TRP A 81 -8.57 1.69 1.39
N TYR A 82 -7.74 1.84 2.42
CA TYR A 82 -7.15 3.12 2.81
C TYR A 82 -5.73 2.92 3.35
N THR A 83 -4.92 3.98 3.33
CA THR A 83 -3.59 4.03 3.92
C THR A 83 -3.34 5.43 4.49
N PRO A 84 -2.67 5.57 5.64
CA PRO A 84 -2.15 4.50 6.51
C PRO A 84 -3.26 3.68 7.19
N MET A 85 -3.06 2.36 7.32
CA MET A 85 -3.99 1.43 7.97
C MET A 85 -3.56 1.08 9.39
N ASP A 86 -2.26 1.00 9.63
CA ASP A 86 -1.69 0.77 10.96
C ASP A 86 -0.54 1.74 11.26
N GLU A 87 -0.05 1.68 12.50
CA GLU A 87 1.04 2.55 12.95
C GLU A 87 2.31 2.36 12.13
N CYS A 88 2.60 1.17 11.59
CA CYS A 88 3.81 0.89 10.83
C CYS A 88 3.81 1.47 9.41
N ASP A 89 2.63 1.83 8.87
CA ASP A 89 2.51 2.57 7.61
C ASP A 89 2.99 4.02 7.73
N HIS A 90 3.10 4.55 8.95
CA HIS A 90 3.62 5.89 9.17
C HIS A 90 5.14 5.94 8.94
N TYR A 91 5.59 7.04 8.33
CA TYR A 91 7.00 7.22 8.05
C TYR A 91 7.80 7.42 9.35
N GLY A 92 8.85 6.61 9.51
CA GLY A 92 9.85 6.82 10.57
C GLY A 92 9.43 6.33 11.96
N VAL A 93 8.45 5.43 12.04
CA VAL A 93 7.97 4.83 13.31
C VAL A 93 9.11 4.15 14.07
N CYS A 94 9.90 3.35 13.36
CA CYS A 94 11.13 2.76 13.89
C CYS A 94 12.35 3.57 13.43
N GLY A 95 13.33 3.68 14.32
CA GLY A 95 14.59 4.35 14.04
C GLY A 95 15.47 3.61 13.03
N PRO A 96 16.67 4.12 12.74
CA PRO A 96 17.63 3.44 11.86
C PRO A 96 17.84 1.98 12.28
N TYR A 97 17.90 1.07 11.32
CA TYR A 97 18.01 -0.38 11.53
C TYR A 97 16.84 -1.02 12.29
N GLY A 98 15.70 -0.33 12.42
CA GLY A 98 14.48 -0.87 13.01
C GLY A 98 13.50 -1.37 11.95
N VAL A 99 12.89 -2.53 12.19
CA VAL A 99 11.76 -3.08 11.44
C VAL A 99 10.49 -2.90 12.27
N CYS A 100 9.42 -2.47 11.61
CA CYS A 100 8.12 -2.27 12.25
C CYS A 100 7.21 -3.48 12.00
N ASP A 101 6.68 -4.06 13.08
CA ASP A 101 5.64 -5.09 13.03
C ASP A 101 4.53 -4.72 14.03
N PRO A 102 3.31 -4.41 13.55
CA PRO A 102 2.20 -4.00 14.42
C PRO A 102 1.67 -5.14 15.30
N ASN A 103 2.07 -6.40 15.06
CA ASN A 103 1.60 -7.56 15.80
C ASN A 103 2.51 -7.96 16.97
N LEU A 104 3.68 -7.34 17.10
CA LEU A 104 4.64 -7.64 18.15
C LEU A 104 4.39 -6.82 19.43
N PRO A 105 4.73 -7.34 20.62
CA PRO A 105 4.61 -6.59 21.88
C PRO A 105 5.45 -5.31 21.88
N HIS A 106 6.60 -5.35 21.22
CA HIS A 106 7.40 -4.20 20.86
C HIS A 106 7.30 -4.04 19.36
N MET A 107 6.58 -3.00 18.91
CA MET A 107 6.31 -2.75 17.49
C MET A 107 7.59 -2.59 16.66
N CYS A 108 8.69 -2.14 17.28
CA CYS A 108 9.98 -1.98 16.64
C CYS A 108 10.97 -3.01 17.15
N GLU A 109 11.53 -3.81 16.24
CA GLU A 109 12.66 -4.70 16.50
C GLU A 109 13.88 -4.29 15.69
N CYS A 110 15.07 -4.61 16.19
CA CYS A 110 16.30 -4.40 15.44
C CYS A 110 16.38 -5.40 14.29
N LEU A 111 16.71 -4.93 13.09
CA LEU A 111 17.03 -5.78 11.95
C LEU A 111 18.25 -6.64 12.32
N LEU A 112 18.03 -7.92 12.58
CA LEU A 112 19.11 -8.88 12.77
C LEU A 112 19.71 -9.15 11.39
N GLN A 113 20.80 -8.48 11.05
CA GLN A 113 21.58 -8.85 9.87
C GLN A 113 22.04 -10.30 10.03
N PRO A 114 21.92 -11.16 8.99
CA PRO A 114 22.63 -12.43 8.98
C PRO A 114 24.11 -12.13 9.22
N LEU A 115 24.72 -12.82 10.19
CA LEU A 115 26.17 -12.87 10.31
C LEU A 115 26.68 -13.62 9.07
N ASP A 116 26.91 -12.89 7.98
CA ASP A 116 27.60 -13.41 6.80
C ASP A 116 29.00 -13.85 7.23
N HIS A 117 29.19 -15.16 7.30
CA HIS A 117 30.48 -15.81 7.50
C HIS A 117 30.77 -16.78 6.36
#